data_AF-A0A2A5S474-F1
#
_entry.id   AF-A0A2A5S474-F1
#
_cell.length_a   1.000
_cell.length_b   1.000
_cell.length_c   1.000
_cell.angle_alpha   90.00
_cell.angle_beta   90.00
_cell.angle_gamma   90.00
#
_symmetry.space_group_name_H-M   'P 1'
#
loop_
_entity.id
_entity.type
_entity.pdbx_description
1 polymer ?
#
loop_
_entity_poly.entity_id
_entity_poly.type
_entity_poly.pdbx_seq_one_letter_code
_entity_poly.pdbx_strand_id
1 'polypeptide(L)' 'MTRDDLEQRIRTELDLPHFKAQIDAERDYSEDDYQEFKRDLVNYYKTYVQDIDTDFQGGLD' A
#
# COMPACT_ATOMS: atom_id res chain seq x y z
N MET A 1 -4.38 -15.76 7.16
CA MET A 1 -4.22 -15.55 5.70
C MET A 1 -2.75 -15.49 5.44
N THR A 2 -2.30 -16.18 4.39
CA THR A 2 -0.89 -16.28 4.11
C THR A 2 -0.36 -14.98 3.48
N ARG A 3 0.97 -14.81 3.46
CA ARG A 3 1.60 -13.68 2.74
C ARG A 3 1.15 -13.61 1.29
N ASP A 4 1.10 -14.75 0.60
CA ASP A 4 0.76 -14.81 -0.82
C ASP A 4 -0.70 -14.43 -1.06
N ASP A 5 -1.63 -14.84 -0.19
CA ASP A 5 -3.03 -14.41 -0.26
C ASP A 5 -3.15 -12.89 -0.07
N LEU A 6 -2.45 -12.34 0.93
CA LEU A 6 -2.43 -10.91 1.21
C LEU A 6 -1.88 -10.12 0.02
N GLU A 7 -0.74 -10.54 -0.53
CA GLU A 7 -0.14 -9.92 -1.71
C GLU A 7 -1.07 -9.96 -2.92
N GLN A 8 -1.65 -11.12 -3.22
CA GLN A 8 -2.53 -11.27 -4.38
C GLN A 8 -3.78 -10.39 -4.28
N ARG A 9 -4.36 -10.29 -3.08
CA ARG A 9 -5.49 -9.38 -2.82
C ARG A 9 -5.08 -7.92 -2.99
N ILE A 10 -3.95 -7.49 -2.42
CA ILE A 10 -3.46 -6.11 -2.60
C ILE A 10 -3.19 -5.80 -4.08
N ARG A 11 -2.52 -6.71 -4.81
CA ARG A 11 -2.24 -6.54 -6.25
C ARG A 11 -3.52 -6.32 -7.05
N THR A 12 -4.57 -7.08 -6.74
CA THR A 12 -5.86 -7.01 -7.44
C THR A 12 -6.67 -5.79 -7.03
N GLU A 13 -6.75 -5.49 -5.73
CA GLU A 13 -7.60 -4.43 -5.21
C GLU A 13 -7.03 -3.03 -5.43
N LEU A 14 -5.71 -2.89 -5.43
CA LEU A 14 -5.03 -1.61 -5.66
C LEU A 14 -4.44 -1.49 -7.09
N ASP A 15 -4.67 -2.49 -7.95
CA ASP A 15 -4.12 -2.58 -9.30
C ASP A 15 -2.58 -2.39 -9.34
N LEU A 16 -1.89 -3.08 -8.44
CA LEU A 16 -0.44 -2.98 -8.28
C LEU A 16 0.25 -4.28 -8.74
N PRO A 17 0.44 -4.53 -10.05
CA PRO A 17 0.93 -5.80 -10.57
C PRO A 17 2.33 -6.19 -10.08
N HIS A 18 3.16 -5.21 -9.72
CA HIS A 18 4.52 -5.42 -9.21
C HIS A 18 4.63 -5.29 -7.68
N PHE A 19 3.51 -5.20 -6.96
CA PHE A 19 3.53 -5.09 -5.51
C PHE A 19 4.10 -6.36 -4.86
N LYS A 20 5.03 -6.19 -3.94
CA LYS A 20 5.59 -7.28 -3.14
C LYS A 20 5.69 -6.81 -1.70
N ALA A 21 4.99 -7.48 -0.80
CA ALA A 21 4.97 -7.10 0.59
C ALA A 21 6.29 -7.50 1.26
N GLN A 22 6.95 -6.57 1.96
CA GLN A 22 8.08 -6.90 2.83
C GLN A 22 7.56 -7.27 4.22
N ILE A 23 6.86 -8.40 4.30
CA ILE A 23 6.24 -8.88 5.53
C ILE A 23 6.64 -10.33 5.78
N ASP A 24 6.57 -10.76 7.04
CA ASP A 24 6.92 -12.12 7.46
C ASP A 24 6.11 -13.19 6.70
N ALA A 25 6.82 -14.08 6.01
CA ALA A 25 6.20 -15.15 5.23
C ALA A 25 5.60 -16.26 6.12
N GLU A 26 6.08 -16.38 7.36
CA GLU A 26 5.66 -17.41 8.31
C GLU A 26 4.54 -16.94 9.25
N ARG A 27 4.09 -15.68 9.10
CA ARG A 27 3.00 -15.12 9.88
C ARG A 27 1.66 -15.35 9.17
N ASP A 28 0.68 -15.84 9.93
CA ASP A 28 -0.71 -15.80 9.53
C ASP A 28 -1.32 -14.43 9.86
N TYR A 29 -1.79 -13.73 8.83
CA TYR A 29 -2.45 -12.43 8.96
C TYR A 29 -3.96 -12.63 9.13
N SER A 30 -4.55 -11.96 10.11
CA SER A 30 -6.01 -11.88 10.25
C SER A 30 -6.60 -10.91 9.24
N GLU A 31 -7.93 -10.94 9.03
CA GLU A 31 -8.58 -9.95 8.18
C GLU A 31 -8.39 -8.52 8.72
N ASP A 32 -8.36 -8.34 10.04
CA ASP A 32 -8.05 -7.05 10.66
C ASP A 32 -6.63 -6.57 10.30
N ASP A 33 -5.62 -7.45 10.37
CA ASP A 33 -4.24 -7.12 9.97
C ASP A 33 -4.17 -6.69 8.50
N TYR A 34 -4.95 -7.33 7.62
CA TYR A 34 -5.02 -6.98 6.20
C TYR A 34 -5.63 -5.60 5.99
N GLN A 35 -6.74 -5.29 6.66
CA GLN A 35 -7.40 -4.00 6.54
C GLN A 35 -6.49 -2.87 7.06
N GLU A 36 -5.78 -3.09 8.15
CA GLU A 36 -4.78 -2.16 8.68
C GLU A 36 -3.64 -1.95 7.66
N PHE A 37 -3.04 -3.04 7.17
CA PHE A 37 -1.96 -2.98 6.19
C PHE A 37 -2.37 -2.24 4.91
N LYS A 38 -3.57 -2.53 4.39
CA LYS A 38 -4.12 -1.84 3.22
C LYS A 38 -4.29 -0.36 3.48
N ARG A 39 -4.82 0.02 4.64
CA ARG A 39 -5.02 1.43 5.01
C ARG A 39 -3.69 2.17 5.07
N ASP A 40 -2.69 1.56 5.68
CA ASP A 40 -1.34 2.13 5.80
C ASP A 40 -0.66 2.24 4.43
N LEU A 41 -0.80 1.24 3.56
CA LEU A 41 -0.29 1.28 2.20
C LEU A 41 -0.94 2.39 1.35
N VAL A 42 -2.26 2.52 1.43
CA VAL A 42 -3.00 3.60 0.72
C VAL A 42 -2.63 4.97 1.27
N ASN A 43 -2.48 5.10 2.59
CA ASN A 43 -2.04 6.36 3.20
C ASN A 43 -0.61 6.71 2.77
N TYR A 44 0.31 5.74 2.75
CA TYR A 44 1.66 5.93 2.25
C TYR A 44 1.67 6.45 0.81
N TYR A 45 0.88 5.84 -0.07
CA TYR A 45 0.72 6.30 -1.45
C TYR A 45 0.10 7.70 -1.54
N LYS A 46 -0.94 7.99 -0.76
CA LYS A 46 -1.58 9.31 -0.73
C LYS A 46 -0.61 10.39 -0.27
N THR A 47 0.16 10.14 0.79
CA THR A 47 1.19 11.08 1.26
C THR A 47 2.26 11.29 0.21
N TYR A 48 2.73 10.23 -0.46
CA TYR A 48 3.71 10.34 -1.53
C TYR A 48 3.19 11.16 -2.72
N VAL A 49 1.94 10.96 -3.15
CA VAL A 49 1.33 11.74 -4.23
C VAL A 49 1.02 13.18 -3.78
N GLN A 50 0.57 13.37 -2.54
CA GLN A 50 0.29 14.71 -2.00
C GLN A 50 1.56 15.54 -1.81
N ASP A 51 2.68 14.93 -1.43
CA ASP A 51 3.99 15.61 -1.40
C ASP A 51 4.42 16.04 -2.81
N ILE A 52 4.17 15.22 -3.83
CA ILE A 52 4.46 15.58 -5.24
C ILE A 52 3.55 16.73 -5.73
N ASP A 53 2.27 16.74 -5.32
CA ASP A 53 1.33 17.82 -5.69
C ASP A 53 1.68 19.13 -4.96
N THR A 54 2.15 19.05 -3.72
CA THR A 54 2.59 20.22 -2.93
C THR A 54 3.87 20.84 -3.50
N ASP A 55 4.81 20.03 -4.02
CA ASP A 55 6.02 20.52 -4.67
C ASP A 55 5.76 21.07 -6.09
N PHE A 56 4.63 20.73 -6.72
CA PHE A 56 4.21 21.28 -8.02
C PHE A 56 3.37 22.56 -7.94
N GLN A 57 2.79 22.90 -6.78
CA GLN A 57 2.10 24.19 -6.56
C GLN A 57 3.04 25.31 -6.07
N GLY A 58 4.32 25.03 -5.87
CA GLY A 58 5.34 25.99 -5.40
C GLY A 58 6.20 26.65 -6.48
N GLY A 59 5.89 26.45 -7.77
CA GLY A 59 6.71 26.93 -8.89
C GLY A 59 5.94 27.81 -9.89
N LEU A 60 6.24 29.11 -9.83
CA LEU A 60 5.96 30.20 -10.77
C LEU A 60 4.68 31.04 -10.51
N ASP A 61 4.79 31.95 -9.55
CA ASP A 61 4.45 33.37 -9.75
C ASP A 61 5.57 34.25 -9.17
#